data_AF-A0A6N8W137-F1
#
_entry.id   AF-A0A6N8W137-F1
#
_cell.length_a   1.000
_cell.length_b   1.000
_cell.length_c   1.000
_cell.angle_alpha   90.00
_cell.angle_beta   90.00
_cell.angle_gamma   90.00
#
_symmetry.space_group_name_H-M   'P 1'
#
loop_
_entity.id
_entity.type
_entity.pdbx_description
1 polymer ?
#
loop_
_entity_poly.entity_id
_entity_poly.type
_entity_poly.pdbx_seq_one_letter_code
_entity_poly.pdbx_strand_id
1 'polypeptide(L)'
;MESILQRLSYRFHFRRHYSGVMFRLRRGNGPKPDRLGENGSGGGSGSRPEWQLRKWLAPGIGIKRWFVLLLFGMALLGLGVSFLARELYLTVTLPDAFYYITLQFLPYAVRGAVLIGLAILCVGVGIGKFTSGMVVAARSSDSRTGGEEPLVDLLHRQRFAGRGIRIVCMGGGTGHSVLLRGLKAYTDNLSAVVSVADDGGSSGRLRRDLGIIPPGDLRNCIAALAETEPLMTRLFQYRFPEGSGNGLEGHSFGNLFIVAMSDVAGSMEEAIHETGRVIAVRGKILPSTLENIRLAAVTADGERIRGESSITEAGQRIAQLNLEPQHPPAYPETLNAIRNADLIVVGPGSLFTSVLPNLLVPDLRIAFQESAAM
;
A
#
# COMPACT_ATOMS: atom_id res chain seq x y z
N MET A 1 -12.88 14.65 30.18
CA MET A 1 -13.64 13.84 29.20
C MET A 1 -14.57 14.71 28.37
N GLU A 2 -15.28 15.67 28.98
CA GLU A 2 -16.17 16.61 28.27
C GLU A 2 -15.48 17.43 27.16
N SER A 3 -14.25 17.92 27.35
CA SER A 3 -13.54 18.66 26.29
C SER A 3 -13.17 17.80 25.06
N ILE A 4 -12.89 16.50 25.26
CA ILE A 4 -12.62 15.54 24.17
C ILE A 4 -13.92 15.21 23.45
N LEU A 5 -14.98 14.90 24.19
CA LEU A 5 -16.31 14.64 23.62
C LEU A 5 -16.87 15.87 22.92
N GLN A 6 -16.63 17.08 23.42
CA GLN A 6 -16.98 18.32 22.75
C GLN A 6 -16.17 18.52 21.47
N ARG A 7 -14.86 18.23 21.42
CA ARG A 7 -14.07 18.38 20.18
C ARG A 7 -14.40 17.30 19.15
N LEU A 8 -14.65 16.07 19.60
CA LEU A 8 -15.24 15.01 18.76
C LEU A 8 -16.63 15.47 18.27
N SER A 9 -17.50 15.98 19.14
CA SER A 9 -18.86 16.42 18.79
C SER A 9 -18.91 17.70 17.94
N TYR A 10 -17.94 18.62 18.07
CA TYR A 10 -17.84 19.84 17.27
C TYR A 10 -17.43 19.53 15.83
N ARG A 11 -16.63 18.47 15.59
CA ARG A 11 -16.38 17.96 14.24
C ARG A 11 -17.46 16.97 13.75
N PHE A 12 -18.23 16.37 14.67
CA PHE A 12 -19.35 15.47 14.38
C PHE A 12 -20.73 16.13 14.60
N HIS A 13 -20.93 17.37 14.13
CA HIS A 13 -22.27 17.96 14.03
C HIS A 13 -23.02 17.36 12.83
N PHE A 14 -23.49 16.12 12.98
CA PHE A 14 -24.52 15.53 12.12
C PHE A 14 -25.89 15.83 12.74
N ARG A 15 -26.36 17.08 12.61
CA ARG A 15 -27.76 17.44 12.91
C ARG A 15 -28.49 17.73 11.60
N ARG A 16 -29.61 17.02 11.42
CA ARG A 16 -30.66 17.18 10.41
C ARG A 16 -30.79 18.62 9.88
N HIS A 17 -30.17 18.90 8.73
CA HIS A 17 -30.67 19.84 7.73
C HIS A 17 -29.78 19.77 6.48
N TYR A 18 -30.04 18.79 5.62
CA TYR A 18 -29.77 18.90 4.19
C TYR A 18 -30.92 18.20 3.45
N SER A 19 -32.07 18.88 3.39
CA SER A 19 -32.86 18.84 2.16
C SER A 19 -32.09 19.70 1.16
N GLY A 20 -31.47 19.08 0.15
CA GLY A 20 -30.87 19.80 -0.97
C GLY A 20 -29.35 19.78 -1.07
N VAL A 21 -28.71 18.61 -1.02
CA VAL A 21 -27.47 18.37 -1.79
C VAL A 21 -27.69 17.16 -2.67
N MET A 22 -28.28 17.44 -3.83
CA MET A 22 -28.35 16.55 -4.97
C MET A 22 -26.92 16.24 -5.44
N PHE A 23 -26.38 15.10 -5.05
CA PHE A 23 -25.33 14.44 -5.81
C PHE A 23 -25.93 14.03 -7.16
N ARG A 24 -25.79 14.90 -8.16
CA ARG A 24 -26.08 14.57 -9.56
C ARG A 24 -25.01 13.60 -10.04
N LEU A 25 -25.16 12.33 -9.67
CA LEU A 25 -24.47 11.22 -10.32
C LEU A 25 -24.89 11.22 -11.79
N ARG A 26 -23.98 11.69 -12.65
CA ARG A 26 -24.08 11.56 -14.09
C ARG A 26 -24.16 10.06 -14.38
N ARG A 27 -25.36 9.57 -14.75
CA ARG A 27 -25.58 8.22 -15.30
C ARG A 27 -24.69 8.06 -16.53
N GLY A 28 -23.50 7.49 -16.33
CA GLY A 28 -22.75 6.81 -17.37
C GLY A 28 -23.15 5.34 -17.31
N ASN A 29 -23.61 4.80 -18.44
CA ASN A 29 -24.04 3.41 -18.60
C ASN A 29 -22.97 2.42 -18.10
N GLY A 30 -23.16 1.89 -16.90
CA GLY A 30 -22.58 0.61 -16.49
C GLY A 30 -23.53 -0.53 -16.93
N PRO A 31 -23.00 -1.68 -17.38
CA PRO A 31 -23.83 -2.75 -17.89
C PRO A 31 -24.67 -3.38 -16.77
N LYS A 32 -25.93 -3.69 -17.08
CA LYS A 32 -26.88 -4.38 -16.20
C LYS A 32 -26.37 -5.79 -15.85
N PRO A 33 -26.68 -6.31 -14.65
CA PRO A 33 -26.43 -7.71 -14.34
C PRO A 33 -27.51 -8.56 -15.02
N ASP A 34 -27.14 -9.33 -16.04
CA ASP A 34 -28.02 -10.36 -16.59
C ASP A 34 -28.07 -11.56 -15.65
N ARG A 35 -29.29 -11.97 -15.35
CA ARG A 35 -29.63 -13.31 -14.86
C ARG A 35 -29.45 -14.29 -16.03
N LEU A 36 -29.07 -15.53 -15.69
CA LEU A 36 -29.34 -16.86 -16.30
C LEU A 36 -28.13 -17.75 -15.96
N GLY A 37 -28.25 -18.97 -15.44
CA GLY A 37 -29.21 -20.00 -15.82
C GLY A 37 -28.63 -20.80 -16.99
N GLU A 38 -27.98 -21.91 -16.66
CA GLU A 38 -27.74 -23.15 -17.43
C GLU A 38 -27.22 -23.15 -18.89
N ASN A 39 -26.28 -24.07 -19.10
CA ASN A 39 -25.90 -24.81 -20.32
C ASN A 39 -25.17 -24.09 -21.46
N GLY A 40 -24.03 -24.67 -21.87
CA GLY A 40 -23.43 -24.43 -23.19
C GLY A 40 -21.93 -24.58 -23.25
N SER A 41 -21.47 -25.76 -23.66
CA SER A 41 -20.11 -26.10 -24.10
C SER A 41 -19.57 -25.21 -25.24
N GLY A 42 -18.25 -24.94 -25.22
CA GLY A 42 -17.45 -24.80 -26.44
C GLY A 42 -16.72 -23.47 -26.65
N GLY A 43 -15.41 -23.56 -26.91
CA GLY A 43 -14.68 -22.61 -27.77
C GLY A 43 -13.75 -21.61 -27.08
N GLY A 44 -12.55 -22.05 -26.71
CA GLY A 44 -11.43 -21.14 -26.43
C GLY A 44 -10.98 -20.42 -27.70
N SER A 45 -11.14 -19.09 -27.73
CA SER A 45 -10.59 -18.21 -28.75
C SER A 45 -9.52 -17.33 -28.11
N GLY A 46 -8.26 -17.59 -28.47
CA GLY A 46 -7.11 -16.80 -28.04
C GLY A 46 -7.20 -15.37 -28.59
N SER A 47 -7.26 -14.41 -27.68
CA SER A 47 -7.18 -12.99 -28.01
C SER A 47 -5.79 -12.66 -28.59
N ARG A 48 -5.78 -12.13 -29.81
CA ARG A 48 -4.59 -11.77 -30.57
C ARG A 48 -3.82 -10.58 -29.91
N PRO A 49 -2.48 -10.49 -30.06
CA PRO A 49 -1.63 -9.49 -29.37
C PRO A 49 -1.83 -8.02 -29.80
N GLU A 50 -2.61 -7.77 -30.84
CA GLU A 50 -2.71 -6.47 -31.51
C GLU A 50 -3.41 -5.38 -30.67
N TRP A 51 -4.20 -5.78 -29.67
CA TRP A 51 -4.98 -4.87 -28.82
C TRP A 51 -4.13 -4.09 -27.81
N GLN A 52 -3.02 -4.65 -27.32
CA GLN A 52 -2.17 -4.02 -26.30
C GLN A 52 -1.28 -2.88 -26.87
N LEU A 53 -0.86 -2.97 -28.14
CA LEU A 53 -0.09 -1.92 -28.82
C LEU A 53 -0.88 -0.61 -29.01
N ARG A 54 -2.20 -0.67 -29.19
CA ARG A 54 -3.03 0.54 -29.37
C ARG A 54 -3.15 1.37 -28.08
N LYS A 55 -2.98 0.78 -26.90
CA LYS A 55 -2.96 1.52 -25.62
C LYS A 55 -1.68 2.33 -25.43
N TRP A 56 -0.53 1.84 -25.92
CA TRP A 56 0.72 2.61 -25.96
C TRP A 56 0.63 3.85 -26.87
N LEU A 57 -0.26 3.80 -27.86
CA LEU A 57 -0.58 4.90 -28.76
C LEU A 57 -1.70 5.83 -28.23
N ALA A 58 -2.22 5.62 -27.02
CA ALA A 58 -3.22 6.50 -26.44
C ALA A 58 -2.62 7.90 -26.11
N PRO A 59 -3.34 9.00 -26.39
CA PRO A 59 -2.89 10.34 -26.02
C PRO A 59 -2.94 10.52 -24.49
N GLY A 60 -1.79 10.80 -23.86
CA GLY A 60 -1.71 11.08 -22.41
C GLY A 60 -0.39 10.70 -21.74
N ILE A 61 0.35 9.72 -22.30
CA ILE A 61 1.54 9.12 -21.64
C ILE A 61 2.83 9.96 -21.80
N GLY A 62 2.81 11.09 -22.52
CA GLY A 62 3.96 12.00 -22.65
C GLY A 62 5.16 11.47 -23.47
N ILE A 63 5.29 10.15 -23.66
CA ILE A 63 6.37 9.50 -24.41
C ILE A 63 6.41 9.93 -25.88
N LYS A 64 5.25 10.25 -26.48
CA LYS A 64 5.14 10.66 -27.89
C LYS A 64 6.03 11.85 -28.22
N ARG A 65 6.11 12.84 -27.33
CA ARG A 65 6.92 14.06 -27.55
C ARG A 65 8.42 13.73 -27.56
N TRP A 66 8.86 12.87 -26.65
CA TRP A 66 10.26 12.44 -26.56
C TRP A 66 10.66 11.49 -27.70
N PHE A 67 9.75 10.63 -28.15
CA PHE A 67 9.99 9.76 -29.30
C PHE A 67 10.11 10.55 -30.61
N VAL A 68 9.25 11.55 -30.81
CA VAL A 68 9.36 12.49 -31.94
C VAL A 68 10.67 13.28 -31.86
N LEU A 69 11.06 13.75 -30.67
CA LEU A 69 12.34 14.44 -30.46
C LEU A 69 13.54 13.55 -30.78
N LEU A 70 13.50 12.27 -30.40
CA LEU A 70 14.57 11.30 -30.67
C LEU A 70 14.69 11.00 -32.17
N LEU A 71 13.56 10.78 -32.86
CA LEU A 71 13.55 10.61 -34.32
C LEU A 71 14.10 11.85 -35.04
N PHE A 72 13.69 13.03 -34.60
CA PHE A 72 14.19 14.29 -35.15
C PHE A 72 15.69 14.47 -34.90
N GLY A 73 16.18 14.13 -33.70
CA GLY A 73 17.60 14.16 -33.35
C GLY A 73 18.44 13.20 -34.18
N MET A 74 17.96 11.97 -34.42
CA MET A 74 18.63 11.01 -35.30
C MET A 74 18.69 11.50 -36.75
N ALA A 75 17.63 12.13 -37.25
CA ALA A 75 17.62 12.69 -38.60
C ALA A 75 18.65 13.83 -38.75
N LEU A 76 18.73 14.74 -37.77
CA LEU A 76 19.71 15.82 -37.76
C LEU A 76 21.15 15.29 -37.66
N LEU A 77 21.39 14.29 -36.81
CA LEU A 77 22.70 13.65 -36.68
C LEU A 77 23.11 12.96 -37.99
N GLY A 78 22.19 12.24 -38.63
CA GLY A 78 22.41 11.62 -39.93
C GLY A 78 22.77 12.64 -41.01
N LEU A 79 22.06 13.77 -41.06
CA LEU A 79 22.39 14.88 -41.98
C LEU A 79 23.77 15.49 -41.68
N GLY A 80 24.08 15.77 -40.41
CA GLY A 80 25.37 16.32 -40.00
C GLY A 80 26.55 15.40 -40.37
N VAL A 81 26.43 14.11 -40.11
CA VAL A 81 27.44 13.11 -40.50
C VAL A 81 27.56 13.03 -42.02
N SER A 82 26.45 13.14 -42.77
CA SER A 82 26.48 13.13 -44.22
C SER A 82 27.24 14.33 -44.81
N PHE A 83 27.04 15.54 -44.27
CA PHE A 83 27.78 16.73 -44.68
C PHE A 83 29.27 16.61 -44.36
N LEU A 84 29.62 16.14 -43.16
CA LEU A 84 31.01 15.97 -42.74
C LEU A 84 31.74 14.90 -43.57
N ALA A 85 31.07 13.78 -43.85
CA ALA A 85 31.61 12.73 -44.71
C ALA A 85 31.80 13.21 -46.15
N ARG A 86 30.89 14.04 -46.68
CA ARG A 86 31.03 14.65 -48.01
C ARG A 86 32.22 15.58 -48.08
N GLU A 87 32.42 16.44 -47.07
CA GLU A 87 33.55 17.36 -47.02
C GLU A 87 34.88 16.61 -46.91
N LEU A 88 34.95 15.58 -46.05
CA LEU A 88 36.13 14.73 -45.91
C LEU A 88 36.49 14.02 -47.22
N TYR A 89 35.49 13.54 -47.95
CA TYR A 89 35.67 12.89 -49.25
C TYR A 89 36.21 13.84 -50.33
N LEU A 90 35.88 15.14 -50.26
CA LEU A 90 36.32 16.14 -51.24
C LEU A 90 37.68 16.75 -50.89
N THR A 91 38.08 16.75 -49.62
CA THR A 91 39.28 17.47 -49.14
C THR A 91 40.46 16.56 -48.81
N VAL A 92 40.22 15.28 -48.49
CA VAL A 92 41.26 14.35 -48.06
C VAL A 92 41.36 13.18 -49.03
N THR A 93 42.56 12.94 -49.55
CA THR A 93 42.88 11.74 -50.33
C THR A 93 42.96 10.54 -49.38
N LEU A 94 41.92 9.72 -49.34
CA LEU A 94 41.85 8.54 -48.48
C LEU A 94 42.76 7.41 -49.02
N PRO A 95 43.36 6.58 -48.14
CA PRO A 95 44.15 5.41 -48.55
C PRO A 95 43.32 4.37 -49.32
N ASP A 96 43.98 3.58 -50.19
CA ASP A 96 43.34 2.58 -51.07
C ASP A 96 42.46 1.55 -50.34
N ALA A 97 42.71 1.27 -49.07
CA ALA A 97 41.87 0.40 -48.24
C ALA A 97 40.41 0.88 -48.14
N PHE A 98 40.17 2.19 -48.23
CA PHE A 98 38.81 2.77 -48.18
C PHE A 98 38.00 2.47 -49.44
N TYR A 99 38.64 2.14 -50.56
CA TYR A 99 37.98 1.76 -51.81
C TYR A 99 37.05 0.54 -51.61
N TYR A 100 37.56 -0.47 -50.89
CA TYR A 100 36.82 -1.70 -50.60
C TYR A 100 35.77 -1.51 -49.50
N ILE A 101 36.12 -0.75 -48.44
CA ILE A 101 35.21 -0.49 -47.31
C ILE A 101 34.00 0.34 -47.75
N THR A 102 34.20 1.32 -48.63
CA THR A 102 33.14 2.20 -49.13
C THR A 102 32.47 1.68 -50.42
N LEU A 103 32.75 0.43 -50.81
CA LEU A 103 32.12 -0.26 -51.95
C LEU A 103 32.21 0.55 -53.27
N GLN A 104 33.34 1.24 -53.51
CA GLN A 104 33.50 2.14 -54.67
C GLN A 104 33.55 1.43 -56.03
N PHE A 105 33.81 0.12 -56.04
CA PHE A 105 33.76 -0.71 -57.24
C PHE A 105 32.34 -0.93 -57.79
N LEU A 106 31.30 -0.55 -57.03
CA LEU A 106 29.90 -0.63 -57.45
C LEU A 106 29.39 0.72 -57.98
N PRO A 107 28.51 0.72 -59.01
CA PRO A 107 27.84 1.92 -59.46
C PRO A 107 27.12 2.63 -58.31
N TYR A 108 27.10 3.97 -58.34
CA TYR A 108 26.56 4.81 -57.25
C TYR A 108 25.17 4.39 -56.77
N ALA A 109 24.27 4.05 -57.70
CA ALA A 109 22.91 3.62 -57.39
C ALA A 109 22.88 2.26 -56.66
N VAL A 110 23.72 1.31 -57.06
CA VAL A 110 23.78 -0.03 -56.46
C VAL A 110 24.38 0.03 -55.06
N ARG A 111 25.43 0.83 -54.87
CA ARG A 111 26.02 1.08 -53.55
C ARG A 111 25.01 1.65 -52.56
N GLY A 112 24.23 2.65 -52.99
CA GLY A 112 23.17 3.24 -52.17
C GLY A 112 22.10 2.22 -51.77
N ALA A 113 21.66 1.40 -52.72
CA ALA A 113 20.67 0.35 -52.47
C ALA A 113 21.17 -0.71 -51.47
N VAL A 114 22.44 -1.13 -51.57
CA VAL A 114 23.05 -2.11 -50.65
C VAL A 114 23.12 -1.56 -49.23
N LEU A 115 23.56 -0.30 -49.05
CA LEU A 115 23.67 0.32 -47.72
C LEU A 115 22.29 0.55 -47.08
N ILE A 116 21.29 0.97 -47.86
CA ILE A 116 19.91 1.12 -47.38
C ILE A 116 19.34 -0.25 -46.98
N GLY A 117 19.56 -1.29 -47.78
CA GLY A 117 19.14 -2.65 -47.47
C GLY A 117 19.77 -3.18 -46.17
N LEU A 118 21.07 -2.98 -45.99
CA LEU A 118 21.79 -3.36 -44.77
C LEU A 118 21.27 -2.60 -43.54
N ALA A 119 21.02 -1.29 -43.68
CA ALA A 119 20.48 -0.47 -42.60
C ALA A 119 19.07 -0.94 -42.18
N ILE A 120 18.18 -1.21 -43.15
CA ILE A 120 16.83 -1.75 -42.88
C ILE A 120 16.92 -3.11 -42.17
N LEU A 121 17.83 -3.99 -42.61
CA LEU A 121 18.05 -5.30 -41.99
C LEU A 121 18.53 -5.16 -40.54
N CYS A 122 19.55 -4.34 -40.29
CA CYS A 122 20.09 -4.11 -38.94
C CYS A 122 19.02 -3.52 -38.00
N VAL A 123 18.24 -2.55 -38.47
CA VAL A 123 17.13 -1.96 -37.71
C VAL A 123 16.04 -3.00 -37.43
N GLY A 124 15.65 -3.80 -38.43
CA GLY A 124 14.65 -4.86 -38.29
C GLY A 124 15.07 -5.93 -37.27
N VAL A 125 16.32 -6.39 -37.34
CA VAL A 125 16.89 -7.34 -36.37
C VAL A 125 16.98 -6.73 -34.97
N GLY A 126 17.40 -5.47 -34.87
CA GLY A 126 17.46 -4.72 -33.60
C GLY A 126 16.10 -4.62 -32.92
N ILE A 127 15.07 -4.22 -33.66
CA ILE A 127 13.68 -4.14 -33.17
C ILE A 127 13.19 -5.54 -32.75
N GLY A 128 13.45 -6.58 -33.57
CA GLY A 128 13.02 -7.96 -33.28
C GLY A 128 13.66 -8.54 -32.01
N LYS A 129 14.98 -8.32 -31.84
CA LYS A 129 15.72 -8.73 -30.63
C LYS A 129 15.29 -7.94 -29.40
N PHE A 130 15.02 -6.65 -29.53
CA PHE A 130 14.53 -5.81 -28.44
C PHE A 130 13.12 -6.21 -27.98
N THR A 131 12.19 -6.40 -28.92
CA THR A 131 10.83 -6.85 -28.62
C THR A 131 10.82 -8.27 -28.04
N SER A 132 11.62 -9.19 -28.59
CA SER A 132 11.76 -10.54 -28.04
C SER A 132 12.42 -10.53 -26.65
N GLY A 133 13.41 -9.66 -26.42
CA GLY A 133 14.04 -9.46 -25.10
C GLY A 133 13.06 -8.92 -24.06
N MET A 134 12.21 -7.97 -24.43
CA MET A 134 11.14 -7.47 -23.57
C MET A 134 10.03 -8.51 -23.34
N VAL A 135 9.66 -9.30 -24.34
CA VAL A 135 8.63 -10.35 -24.20
C VAL A 135 9.14 -11.50 -23.33
N VAL A 136 10.42 -11.87 -23.42
CA VAL A 136 11.04 -12.87 -22.53
C VAL A 136 11.15 -12.33 -21.11
N ALA A 137 11.53 -11.07 -20.92
CA ALA A 137 11.53 -10.41 -19.61
C ALA A 137 10.10 -10.27 -19.02
N ALA A 138 9.10 -10.03 -19.86
CA ALA A 138 7.70 -9.99 -19.47
C ALA A 138 7.14 -11.38 -19.15
N ARG A 139 7.51 -12.42 -19.90
CA ARG A 139 7.09 -13.81 -19.66
C ARG A 139 7.80 -14.46 -18.48
N SER A 140 9.02 -14.05 -18.12
CA SER A 140 9.65 -14.44 -16.86
C SER A 140 8.96 -13.83 -15.63
N SER A 141 8.09 -12.83 -15.83
CA SER A 141 7.20 -12.30 -14.78
C SER A 141 5.86 -13.05 -14.69
N ASP A 142 5.57 -13.97 -15.62
CA ASP A 142 4.24 -14.58 -15.80
C ASP A 142 4.16 -16.02 -15.24
N SER A 143 5.23 -16.53 -14.60
CA SER A 143 5.26 -17.91 -14.06
C SER A 143 4.97 -18.02 -12.56
N ARG A 144 4.70 -16.92 -11.84
CA ARG A 144 4.25 -16.96 -10.45
C ARG A 144 3.17 -15.92 -10.21
N THR A 145 1.97 -16.44 -9.92
CA THR A 145 0.79 -15.75 -9.36
C THR A 145 0.08 -14.74 -10.26
N GLY A 146 -1.18 -15.06 -10.57
CA GLY A 146 -2.09 -14.20 -11.32
C GLY A 146 -2.29 -12.84 -10.64
N GLY A 147 -2.07 -11.79 -11.43
CA GLY A 147 -2.20 -10.39 -11.05
C GLY A 147 -1.30 -9.57 -11.96
N GLU A 148 -1.82 -9.11 -13.09
CA GLU A 148 -1.14 -8.10 -13.91
C GLU A 148 -0.95 -6.82 -13.07
N GLU A 149 0.22 -6.60 -12.46
CA GLU A 149 0.64 -5.26 -12.03
C GLU A 149 1.73 -4.78 -13.00
N PRO A 150 1.40 -3.92 -13.97
CA PRO A 150 2.37 -3.40 -14.92
C PRO A 150 3.43 -2.56 -14.21
N LEU A 151 4.66 -2.55 -14.75
CA LEU A 151 5.81 -1.71 -14.35
C LEU A 151 5.44 -0.23 -14.08
N VAL A 152 4.34 0.23 -14.69
CA VAL A 152 3.76 1.56 -14.49
C VAL A 152 3.26 1.76 -13.06
N ASP A 153 2.67 0.75 -12.41
CA ASP A 153 2.22 0.83 -11.01
C ASP A 153 3.39 0.81 -10.03
N LEU A 154 4.48 0.07 -10.32
CA LEU A 154 5.73 0.16 -9.56
C LEU A 154 6.37 1.56 -9.66
N LEU A 155 6.31 2.18 -10.85
CA LEU A 155 6.78 3.56 -11.06
C LEU A 155 5.83 4.61 -10.47
N HIS A 156 4.52 4.35 -10.45
CA HIS A 156 3.53 5.20 -9.78
C HIS A 156 3.76 5.16 -8.25
N ARG A 157 3.93 3.97 -7.67
CA ARG A 157 4.24 3.80 -6.24
C ARG A 157 5.49 4.57 -5.84
N GLN A 158 6.59 4.47 -6.59
CA GLN A 158 7.82 5.22 -6.30
C GLN A 158 7.66 6.74 -6.42
N ARG A 159 6.80 7.25 -7.31
CA ARG A 159 6.58 8.70 -7.47
C ARG A 159 5.59 9.30 -6.46
N PHE A 160 4.70 8.50 -5.88
CA PHE A 160 3.72 8.95 -4.88
C PHE A 160 4.10 8.62 -3.43
N ALA A 161 5.05 7.70 -3.19
CA ALA A 161 5.56 7.31 -1.87
C ALA A 161 6.15 8.46 -1.02
N GLY A 162 6.20 9.70 -1.52
CA GLY A 162 6.59 10.88 -0.76
C GLY A 162 5.68 12.10 -0.91
N ARG A 163 4.52 11.99 -1.59
CA ARG A 163 3.64 13.14 -1.91
C ARG A 163 2.16 12.95 -1.54
N GLY A 164 1.80 11.84 -0.91
CA GLY A 164 0.45 11.59 -0.41
C GLY A 164 0.15 12.30 0.90
N ILE A 165 -1.12 12.59 1.16
CA ILE A 165 -1.62 13.10 2.45
C ILE A 165 -1.21 12.13 3.56
N ARG A 166 -0.64 12.67 4.66
CA ARG A 166 -0.28 11.91 5.86
C ARG A 166 -1.51 11.74 6.73
N ILE A 167 -2.03 10.51 6.80
CA ILE A 167 -3.25 10.20 7.55
C ILE A 167 -2.88 9.35 8.75
N VAL A 168 -3.22 9.85 9.94
CA VAL A 168 -3.18 9.07 11.18
C VAL A 168 -4.58 8.55 11.46
N CYS A 169 -4.72 7.24 11.55
CA CYS A 169 -5.97 6.61 11.96
C CYS A 169 -5.80 6.12 13.40
N MET A 170 -6.66 6.52 14.33
CA MET A 170 -6.65 6.06 15.72
C MET A 170 -7.87 5.20 16.00
N GLY A 171 -7.67 3.95 16.41
CA GLY A 171 -8.78 3.05 16.70
C GLY A 171 -8.34 1.69 17.23
N GLY A 172 -9.17 0.69 16.97
CA GLY A 172 -8.95 -0.71 17.35
C GLY A 172 -9.98 -1.63 16.69
N GLY A 173 -9.76 -2.92 16.82
CA GLY A 173 -10.65 -3.97 16.31
C GLY A 173 -10.83 -3.99 14.78
N THR A 174 -11.95 -4.59 14.37
CA THR A 174 -12.23 -4.91 12.96
C THR A 174 -12.61 -3.71 12.12
N GLY A 175 -13.37 -2.76 12.69
CA GLY A 175 -13.78 -1.54 11.99
C GLY A 175 -12.59 -0.71 11.53
N HIS A 176 -11.62 -0.51 12.42
CA HIS A 176 -10.37 0.17 12.11
C HIS A 176 -9.60 -0.54 10.99
N SER A 177 -9.52 -1.87 11.04
CA SER A 177 -8.88 -2.68 10.00
C SER A 177 -9.56 -2.57 8.62
N VAL A 178 -10.89 -2.44 8.59
CA VAL A 178 -11.65 -2.22 7.33
C VAL A 178 -11.36 -0.83 6.77
N LEU A 179 -11.33 0.20 7.62
CA LEU A 179 -10.96 1.55 7.22
C LEU A 179 -9.55 1.58 6.61
N LEU A 180 -8.56 0.99 7.30
CA LEU A 180 -7.18 0.93 6.83
C LEU A 180 -7.04 0.23 5.47
N ARG A 181 -7.75 -0.90 5.27
CA ARG A 181 -7.79 -1.59 3.97
C ARG A 181 -8.29 -0.69 2.85
N GLY A 182 -9.32 0.10 3.10
CA GLY A 182 -9.84 1.07 2.14
C GLY A 182 -8.87 2.23 1.87
N LEU A 183 -8.33 2.82 2.93
CA LEU A 183 -7.44 3.98 2.84
C LEU A 183 -6.10 3.64 2.17
N LYS A 184 -5.61 2.40 2.30
CA LYS A 184 -4.36 1.93 1.66
C LYS A 184 -4.37 2.10 0.15
N ALA A 185 -5.54 2.11 -0.49
CA ALA A 185 -5.67 2.35 -1.92
C ALA A 185 -5.38 3.81 -2.33
N TYR A 186 -5.40 4.76 -1.38
CA TYR A 186 -5.33 6.20 -1.66
C TYR A 186 -4.03 6.86 -1.22
N THR A 187 -3.34 6.32 -0.21
CA THR A 187 -2.06 6.87 0.27
C THR A 187 -1.20 5.80 0.93
N ASP A 188 0.12 5.97 0.81
CA ASP A 188 1.16 5.14 1.42
C ASP A 188 1.56 5.72 2.78
N ASN A 189 1.21 6.99 3.02
CA ASN A 189 1.53 7.74 4.23
C ASN A 189 0.47 7.51 5.32
N LEU A 190 0.13 6.25 5.57
CA LEU A 190 -0.80 5.83 6.62
C LEU A 190 -0.05 5.51 7.90
N SER A 191 -0.55 6.00 9.03
CA SER A 191 -0.12 5.59 10.37
C SER A 191 -1.33 5.07 11.15
N ALA A 192 -1.35 3.78 11.45
CA ALA A 192 -2.38 3.13 12.24
C ALA A 192 -1.98 3.14 13.72
N VAL A 193 -2.68 3.92 14.54
CA VAL A 193 -2.47 4.00 15.98
C VAL A 193 -3.45 3.09 16.69
N VAL A 194 -2.93 2.13 17.46
CA VAL A 194 -3.74 1.11 18.13
C VAL A 194 -3.64 1.16 19.65
N SER A 195 -4.77 0.91 20.29
CA SER A 195 -4.83 0.71 21.73
C SER A 195 -4.18 -0.63 22.09
N VAL A 196 -3.42 -0.65 23.18
CA VAL A 196 -2.81 -1.87 23.73
C VAL A 196 -3.47 -2.28 25.05
N ALA A 197 -4.72 -1.86 25.27
CA ALA A 197 -5.47 -2.12 26.49
C ALA A 197 -6.27 -3.44 26.47
N ASP A 198 -6.37 -4.11 25.31
CA ASP A 198 -7.09 -5.39 25.12
C ASP A 198 -6.61 -6.47 26.10
N ASP A 199 -7.57 -7.22 26.65
CA ASP A 199 -7.33 -8.35 27.56
C ASP A 199 -8.19 -9.60 27.22
N GLY A 200 -8.83 -9.60 26.05
CA GLY A 200 -9.70 -10.65 25.57
C GLY A 200 -9.01 -11.74 24.74
N GLY A 201 -9.62 -12.92 24.71
CA GLY A 201 -9.27 -14.03 23.82
C GLY A 201 -7.78 -14.43 23.84
N SER A 202 -7.24 -14.72 22.64
CA SER A 202 -5.84 -15.13 22.48
C SER A 202 -4.84 -14.05 22.91
N SER A 203 -5.13 -12.77 22.64
CA SER A 203 -4.26 -11.64 23.01
C SER A 203 -4.15 -11.52 24.52
N GLY A 204 -5.30 -11.61 25.22
CA GLY A 204 -5.38 -11.57 26.67
C GLY A 204 -4.64 -12.70 27.37
N ARG A 205 -4.73 -13.93 26.83
CA ARG A 205 -3.97 -15.07 27.38
C ARG A 205 -2.47 -14.84 27.26
N LEU A 206 -1.97 -14.52 26.05
CA LEU A 206 -0.54 -14.24 25.83
C LEU A 206 -0.02 -13.09 26.70
N ARG A 207 -0.82 -12.05 26.86
CA ARG A 207 -0.53 -10.93 27.75
C ARG A 207 -0.38 -11.35 29.22
N ARG A 208 -1.26 -12.22 29.72
CA ARG A 208 -1.21 -12.71 31.11
C ARG A 208 -0.03 -13.66 31.34
N ASP A 209 0.22 -14.54 30.38
CA ASP A 209 1.21 -15.60 30.50
C ASP A 209 2.64 -15.08 30.31
N LEU A 210 2.83 -14.07 29.44
CA LEU A 210 4.15 -13.58 29.03
C LEU A 210 4.44 -12.14 29.47
N GLY A 211 3.47 -11.44 30.08
CA GLY A 211 3.65 -10.07 30.56
C GLY A 211 3.79 -9.00 29.47
N ILE A 212 3.53 -9.34 28.21
CA ILE A 212 3.65 -8.45 27.03
C ILE A 212 2.39 -7.63 26.77
N ILE A 213 2.50 -6.60 25.93
CA ILE A 213 1.31 -5.89 25.39
C ILE A 213 0.50 -6.83 24.46
N PRO A 214 -0.83 -6.67 24.38
CA PRO A 214 -1.67 -7.56 23.59
C PRO A 214 -1.40 -7.40 22.07
N PRO A 215 -1.05 -8.49 21.35
CA PRO A 215 -0.69 -8.40 19.94
C PRO A 215 -1.89 -8.32 18.98
N GLY A 216 -3.13 -8.53 19.45
CA GLY A 216 -4.30 -8.75 18.59
C GLY A 216 -4.64 -7.60 17.63
N ASP A 217 -4.77 -6.38 18.16
CA ASP A 217 -5.11 -5.21 17.34
C ASP A 217 -3.94 -4.76 16.45
N LEU A 218 -2.70 -4.93 16.91
CA LEU A 218 -1.50 -4.78 16.09
C LEU A 218 -1.53 -5.75 14.90
N ARG A 219 -1.77 -7.04 15.16
CA ARG A 219 -1.90 -8.09 14.15
C ARG A 219 -2.99 -7.76 13.13
N ASN A 220 -4.15 -7.30 13.58
CA ASN A 220 -5.25 -6.93 12.70
C ASN A 220 -4.87 -5.78 11.75
N CYS A 221 -4.15 -4.77 12.25
CA CYS A 221 -3.67 -3.66 11.45
C CYS A 221 -2.57 -4.05 10.47
N ILE A 222 -1.61 -4.89 10.90
CA ILE A 222 -0.58 -5.48 10.03
C ILE A 222 -1.26 -6.22 8.87
N ALA A 223 -2.23 -7.10 9.17
CA ALA A 223 -2.95 -7.85 8.16
C ALA A 223 -3.80 -6.97 7.23
N ALA A 224 -4.33 -5.84 7.72
CA ALA A 224 -5.08 -4.88 6.91
C ALA A 224 -4.17 -4.13 5.92
N LEU A 225 -2.97 -3.78 6.37
CA LEU A 225 -2.02 -2.98 5.60
C LEU A 225 -1.05 -3.83 4.76
N ALA A 226 -1.01 -5.15 4.96
CA ALA A 226 -0.20 -6.11 4.22
C ALA A 226 -0.40 -6.02 2.70
N GLU A 227 0.70 -6.03 1.96
CA GLU A 227 0.73 -6.12 0.49
C GLU A 227 1.09 -7.54 0.00
N THR A 228 1.41 -8.44 0.93
CA THR A 228 1.88 -9.81 0.65
C THR A 228 0.92 -10.69 -0.15
N GLU A 229 1.51 -11.71 -0.77
CA GLU A 229 0.83 -12.84 -1.40
C GLU A 229 -0.36 -13.36 -0.54
N PRO A 230 -1.47 -13.78 -1.16
CA PRO A 230 -2.68 -14.23 -0.46
C PRO A 230 -2.46 -15.38 0.55
N LEU A 231 -1.38 -16.15 0.42
CA LEU A 231 -1.06 -17.25 1.36
C LEU A 231 -0.53 -16.73 2.69
N MET A 232 0.45 -15.82 2.69
CA MET A 232 1.06 -15.29 3.92
C MET A 232 0.05 -14.52 4.75
N THR A 233 -0.79 -13.70 4.12
CA THR A 233 -1.88 -12.99 4.78
C THR A 233 -2.89 -13.96 5.42
N ARG A 234 -3.22 -15.07 4.75
CA ARG A 234 -4.09 -16.12 5.30
C ARG A 234 -3.45 -16.84 6.47
N LEU A 235 -2.17 -17.18 6.38
CA LEU A 235 -1.43 -17.81 7.47
C LEU A 235 -1.36 -16.88 8.69
N PHE A 236 -1.08 -15.59 8.49
CA PHE A 236 -1.01 -14.61 9.56
C PHE A 236 -2.36 -14.43 10.28
N GLN A 237 -3.48 -14.56 9.56
CA GLN A 237 -4.83 -14.52 10.13
C GLN A 237 -5.30 -15.86 10.68
N TYR A 238 -4.55 -16.95 10.47
CA TYR A 238 -4.94 -18.29 10.90
C TYR A 238 -5.15 -18.35 12.42
N ARG A 239 -6.20 -19.07 12.81
CA ARG A 239 -6.55 -19.38 14.19
C ARG A 239 -6.58 -20.89 14.35
N PHE A 240 -5.87 -21.39 15.35
CA PHE A 240 -5.85 -22.81 15.66
C PHE A 240 -7.24 -23.25 16.16
N PRO A 241 -7.80 -24.34 15.61
CA PRO A 241 -9.09 -24.86 16.03
C PRO A 241 -9.13 -25.19 17.52
N GLU A 242 -10.26 -24.91 18.16
CA GLU A 242 -10.53 -25.37 19.53
C GLU A 242 -10.65 -26.90 19.56
N GLY A 243 -10.23 -27.53 20.67
CA GLY A 243 -10.29 -28.98 20.84
C GLY A 243 -9.15 -29.77 20.20
N SER A 244 -8.02 -29.12 19.85
CA SER A 244 -6.86 -29.78 19.22
C SER A 244 -5.84 -30.41 20.20
N GLY A 245 -6.05 -30.31 21.51
CA GLY A 245 -5.32 -30.96 22.60
C GLY A 245 -3.87 -30.52 22.79
N ASN A 246 -3.41 -29.49 22.09
CA ASN A 246 -1.98 -29.19 21.89
C ASN A 246 -1.52 -27.86 22.54
N GLY A 247 -2.35 -27.24 23.39
CA GLY A 247 -2.04 -25.97 24.04
C GLY A 247 -2.06 -24.73 23.12
N LEU A 248 -2.20 -24.91 21.80
CA LEU A 248 -2.32 -23.83 20.82
C LEU A 248 -3.79 -23.45 20.55
N GLU A 249 -4.73 -24.15 21.16
CA GLU A 249 -6.16 -23.99 20.94
C GLU A 249 -6.64 -22.54 21.05
N GLY A 250 -7.33 -22.07 20.01
CA GLY A 250 -7.86 -20.72 19.94
C GLY A 250 -6.80 -19.61 19.81
N HIS A 251 -5.50 -19.91 19.83
CA HIS A 251 -4.47 -18.91 19.51
C HIS A 251 -4.51 -18.52 18.04
N SER A 252 -4.12 -17.29 17.74
CA SER A 252 -3.82 -16.91 16.36
C SER A 252 -2.34 -17.11 16.07
N PHE A 253 -2.03 -17.70 14.91
CA PHE A 253 -0.66 -17.79 14.43
C PHE A 253 0.01 -16.41 14.37
N GLY A 254 -0.66 -15.38 13.82
CA GLY A 254 -0.08 -14.04 13.76
C GLY A 254 0.21 -13.42 15.12
N ASN A 255 -0.59 -13.73 16.15
CA ASN A 255 -0.27 -13.32 17.52
C ASN A 255 1.01 -13.99 18.00
N LEU A 256 1.10 -15.32 17.86
CA LEU A 256 2.30 -16.09 18.24
C LEU A 256 3.54 -15.65 17.46
N PHE A 257 3.37 -15.30 16.19
CA PHE A 257 4.43 -14.77 15.36
C PHE A 257 4.97 -13.44 15.90
N ILE A 258 4.09 -12.49 16.23
CA ILE A 258 4.51 -11.21 16.84
C ILE A 258 5.22 -11.44 18.17
N VAL A 259 4.73 -12.37 19.00
CA VAL A 259 5.38 -12.73 20.26
C VAL A 259 6.79 -13.30 20.03
N ALA A 260 6.92 -14.27 19.12
CA ALA A 260 8.20 -14.86 18.79
C ALA A 260 9.16 -13.83 18.20
N MET A 261 8.67 -12.92 17.35
CA MET A 261 9.47 -11.82 16.82
C MET A 261 9.93 -10.86 17.92
N SER A 262 9.11 -10.61 18.95
CA SER A 262 9.51 -9.80 20.10
C SER A 262 10.62 -10.43 20.93
N ASP A 263 10.63 -11.76 21.05
CA ASP A 263 11.70 -12.48 21.74
C ASP A 263 13.00 -12.46 20.92
N VAL A 264 12.90 -12.72 19.61
CA VAL A 264 14.05 -12.71 18.69
C VAL A 264 14.65 -11.32 18.51
N ALA A 265 13.82 -10.29 18.37
CA ALA A 265 14.25 -8.91 18.15
C ALA A 265 14.60 -8.18 19.46
N GLY A 266 14.33 -8.78 20.62
CA GLY A 266 14.63 -8.24 21.94
C GLY A 266 13.69 -7.14 22.43
N SER A 267 12.75 -6.68 21.62
CA SER A 267 11.73 -5.71 22.02
C SER A 267 10.46 -5.83 21.18
N MET A 268 9.33 -5.45 21.77
CA MET A 268 8.05 -5.41 21.07
C MET A 268 8.02 -4.33 19.97
N GLU A 269 8.76 -3.24 20.18
CA GLU A 269 8.93 -2.18 19.19
C GLU A 269 9.53 -2.72 17.89
N GLU A 270 10.69 -3.37 18.01
CA GLU A 270 11.39 -3.97 16.88
C GLU A 270 10.55 -5.11 16.27
N ALA A 271 9.81 -5.87 17.10
CA ALA A 271 8.91 -6.91 16.63
C ALA A 271 7.83 -6.38 15.68
N ILE A 272 7.20 -5.26 16.02
CA ILE A 272 6.15 -4.64 15.20
C ILE A 272 6.77 -4.15 13.88
N HIS A 273 7.95 -3.53 13.95
CA HIS A 273 8.68 -3.04 12.78
C HIS A 273 9.08 -4.18 11.83
N GLU A 274 9.75 -5.20 12.33
CA GLU A 274 10.23 -6.34 11.54
C GLU A 274 9.09 -7.21 11.03
N THR A 275 8.03 -7.43 11.83
CA THR A 275 6.82 -8.10 11.35
C THR A 275 6.18 -7.32 10.20
N GLY A 276 6.11 -5.99 10.31
CA GLY A 276 5.62 -5.13 9.24
C GLY A 276 6.42 -5.28 7.94
N ARG A 277 7.75 -5.40 8.04
CA ARG A 277 8.64 -5.64 6.88
C ARG A 277 8.43 -7.01 6.26
N VAL A 278 8.38 -8.07 7.08
CA VAL A 278 8.16 -9.46 6.61
C VAL A 278 6.80 -9.60 5.90
N ILE A 279 5.78 -8.91 6.41
CA ILE A 279 4.41 -8.91 5.86
C ILE A 279 4.20 -7.82 4.79
N ALA A 280 5.25 -7.09 4.40
CA ALA A 280 5.23 -6.01 3.42
C ALA A 280 4.06 -5.03 3.63
N VAL A 281 3.96 -4.47 4.84
CA VAL A 281 2.92 -3.51 5.20
C VAL A 281 3.15 -2.18 4.47
N ARG A 282 2.08 -1.61 3.89
CA ARG A 282 2.06 -0.25 3.34
C ARG A 282 1.56 0.74 4.40
N GLY A 283 2.49 1.41 5.08
CA GLY A 283 2.25 2.36 6.15
C GLY A 283 2.97 1.99 7.44
N LYS A 284 2.64 2.66 8.54
CA LYS A 284 3.19 2.42 9.88
C LYS A 284 2.13 1.87 10.82
N ILE A 285 2.47 0.86 11.61
CA ILE A 285 1.65 0.41 12.75
C ILE A 285 2.31 0.91 14.02
N LEU A 286 1.58 1.67 14.82
CA LEU A 286 2.10 2.38 15.96
C LEU A 286 1.26 2.05 17.20
N PRO A 287 1.82 1.42 18.24
CA PRO A 287 1.11 1.26 19.49
C PRO A 287 0.90 2.63 20.17
N SER A 288 -0.18 2.78 20.92
CA SER A 288 -0.41 3.98 21.74
C SER A 288 0.64 4.15 22.84
N THR A 289 1.07 3.05 23.42
CA THR A 289 2.17 2.96 24.40
C THR A 289 2.81 1.58 24.29
N LEU A 290 4.07 1.46 24.72
CA LEU A 290 4.74 0.17 24.89
C LEU A 290 4.55 -0.39 26.32
N GLU A 291 3.90 0.36 27.21
CA GLU A 291 3.59 -0.08 28.56
C GLU A 291 2.39 -1.03 28.60
N ASN A 292 2.44 -2.02 29.50
CA ASN A 292 1.37 -2.99 29.68
C ASN A 292 0.19 -2.38 30.48
N ILE A 293 -0.75 -1.76 29.76
CA ILE A 293 -1.87 -0.98 30.35
C ILE A 293 -3.20 -1.73 30.34
N ARG A 294 -3.97 -1.64 31.42
CA ARG A 294 -5.34 -2.18 31.53
C ARG A 294 -6.35 -1.06 31.51
N LEU A 295 -7.51 -1.34 30.92
CA LEU A 295 -8.64 -0.43 30.96
C LEU A 295 -9.41 -0.60 32.27
N ALA A 296 -9.81 0.50 32.90
CA ALA A 296 -10.65 0.48 34.09
C ALA A 296 -11.80 1.49 33.92
N ALA A 297 -13.01 1.09 34.29
CA ALA A 297 -14.20 1.93 34.25
C ALA A 297 -14.82 2.07 35.65
N VAL A 298 -15.43 3.22 35.90
CA VAL A 298 -16.36 3.43 37.01
C VAL A 298 -17.74 3.60 36.40
N THR A 299 -18.70 2.81 36.87
CA THR A 299 -20.07 2.80 36.38
C THR A 299 -20.85 3.96 36.99
N ALA A 300 -22.05 4.25 36.47
CA ALA A 300 -22.91 5.28 37.02
C ALA A 300 -23.28 5.03 38.50
N ASP A 301 -23.26 3.77 38.93
CA ASP A 301 -23.57 3.34 40.30
C ASP A 301 -22.33 3.34 41.22
N GLY A 302 -21.16 3.75 40.70
CA GLY A 302 -19.91 3.83 41.45
C GLY A 302 -19.10 2.52 41.51
N GLU A 303 -19.57 1.46 40.85
CA GLU A 303 -18.85 0.19 40.76
C GLU A 303 -17.61 0.33 39.86
N ARG A 304 -16.48 -0.26 40.28
CA ARG A 304 -15.24 -0.24 39.51
C ARG A 304 -15.03 -1.57 38.79
N ILE A 305 -15.02 -1.51 37.46
CA ILE A 305 -14.80 -2.65 36.58
C ILE A 305 -13.41 -2.54 35.95
N ARG A 306 -12.66 -3.64 35.92
CA ARG A 306 -11.32 -3.68 35.33
C ARG A 306 -11.28 -4.69 34.19
N GLY A 307 -10.56 -4.35 33.13
CA GLY A 307 -10.42 -5.16 31.94
C GLY A 307 -11.37 -4.71 30.82
N GLU A 308 -10.89 -4.76 29.59
CA GLU A 308 -11.65 -4.36 28.40
C GLU A 308 -12.84 -5.30 28.20
N SER A 309 -12.61 -6.61 28.31
CA SER A 309 -13.65 -7.61 28.10
C SER A 309 -14.74 -7.51 29.18
N SER A 310 -14.35 -7.33 30.45
CA SER A 310 -15.32 -7.17 31.55
C SER A 310 -16.15 -5.88 31.46
N ILE A 311 -15.56 -4.78 30.96
CA ILE A 311 -16.30 -3.54 30.71
C ILE A 311 -17.36 -3.75 29.62
N THR A 312 -17.01 -4.48 28.56
CA THR A 312 -17.94 -4.79 27.46
C THR A 312 -19.05 -5.73 27.93
N GLU A 313 -18.72 -6.76 28.71
CA GLU A 313 -19.69 -7.75 29.24
C GLU A 313 -20.67 -7.15 30.25
N ALA A 314 -20.23 -6.21 31.08
CA ALA A 314 -21.09 -5.59 32.09
C ALA A 314 -22.27 -4.83 31.48
N GLY A 315 -22.12 -4.26 30.29
CA GLY A 315 -23.20 -3.54 29.59
C GLY A 315 -23.77 -2.32 30.33
N GLN A 316 -23.10 -1.88 31.40
CA GLN A 316 -23.54 -0.78 32.25
C GLN A 316 -23.13 0.59 31.68
N ARG A 317 -23.81 1.65 32.14
CA ARG A 317 -23.45 3.02 31.78
C ARG A 317 -22.12 3.40 32.45
N ILE A 318 -21.12 3.71 31.64
CA ILE A 318 -19.80 4.15 32.10
C ILE A 318 -19.86 5.65 32.47
N ALA A 319 -19.48 5.98 33.70
CA ALA A 319 -19.34 7.35 34.19
C ALA A 319 -17.91 7.89 33.99
N GLN A 320 -16.90 7.06 34.26
CA GLN A 320 -15.50 7.41 34.09
C GLN A 320 -14.70 6.25 33.51
N LEU A 321 -13.69 6.56 32.69
CA LEU A 321 -12.77 5.59 32.09
C LEU A 321 -11.33 6.04 32.35
N ASN A 322 -10.49 5.12 32.82
CA ASN A 322 -9.09 5.35 33.18
C ASN A 322 -8.20 4.20 32.69
N LEU A 323 -6.87 4.43 32.71
CA LEU A 323 -5.86 3.40 32.46
C LEU A 323 -5.17 3.00 33.78
N GLU A 324 -4.75 1.75 33.87
CA GLU A 324 -3.91 1.21 34.94
C GLU A 324 -2.66 0.56 34.32
N PRO A 325 -1.43 1.03 34.60
CA PRO A 325 -1.07 2.18 35.45
C PRO A 325 -1.59 3.52 34.91
N GLN A 326 -1.68 4.50 35.80
CA GLN A 326 -2.10 5.84 35.43
C GLN A 326 -0.94 6.56 34.74
N HIS A 327 -1.27 7.34 33.70
CA HIS A 327 -0.31 8.14 32.93
C HIS A 327 0.82 7.35 32.23
N PRO A 328 0.48 6.31 31.43
CA PRO A 328 1.49 5.63 30.64
C PRO A 328 2.14 6.59 29.64
N PRO A 329 3.45 6.45 29.35
CA PRO A 329 4.11 7.28 28.35
C PRO A 329 3.61 6.90 26.96
N ALA A 330 3.44 7.88 26.09
CA ALA A 330 3.14 7.58 24.69
C ALA A 330 4.35 7.00 23.97
N TYR A 331 4.10 6.18 22.95
CA TYR A 331 5.15 5.76 22.02
C TYR A 331 5.63 6.98 21.18
N PRO A 332 6.94 7.32 21.17
CA PRO A 332 7.43 8.55 20.55
C PRO A 332 7.08 8.70 19.07
N GLU A 333 7.12 7.63 18.31
CA GLU A 333 6.80 7.57 16.88
C GLU A 333 5.32 7.88 16.65
N THR A 334 4.45 7.48 17.58
CA THR A 334 3.03 7.84 17.57
C THR A 334 2.85 9.35 17.72
N LEU A 335 3.57 9.98 18.66
CA LEU A 335 3.55 11.44 18.82
C LEU A 335 4.05 12.14 17.55
N ASN A 336 5.15 11.65 16.97
CA ASN A 336 5.70 12.19 15.74
C ASN A 336 4.72 12.05 14.56
N ALA A 337 4.01 10.93 14.45
CA ALA A 337 2.99 10.74 13.43
C ALA A 337 1.82 11.73 13.59
N ILE A 338 1.32 11.94 14.80
CA ILE A 338 0.22 12.88 15.10
C ILE A 338 0.62 14.33 14.80
N ARG A 339 1.83 14.74 15.18
CA ARG A 339 2.35 16.10 14.94
C ARG A 339 2.52 16.39 13.45
N ASN A 340 2.88 15.39 12.67
CA ASN A 340 3.11 15.50 11.23
C ASN A 340 1.87 15.10 10.41
N ALA A 341 0.73 14.83 11.03
CA ALA A 341 -0.47 14.41 10.32
C ALA A 341 -1.08 15.60 9.57
N ASP A 342 -1.59 15.32 8.36
CA ASP A 342 -2.43 16.27 7.62
C ASP A 342 -3.93 16.01 7.96
N LEU A 343 -4.28 14.77 8.28
CA LEU A 343 -5.61 14.32 8.69
C LEU A 343 -5.52 13.31 9.83
N ILE A 344 -6.33 13.48 10.88
CA ILE A 344 -6.47 12.47 11.95
C ILE A 344 -7.89 11.89 11.93
N VAL A 345 -7.99 10.60 11.59
CA VAL A 345 -9.26 9.86 11.61
C VAL A 345 -9.39 9.13 12.93
N VAL A 346 -10.44 9.44 13.68
CA VAL A 346 -10.74 8.80 14.96
C VAL A 346 -11.87 7.78 14.78
N GLY A 347 -11.56 6.52 15.04
CA GLY A 347 -12.45 5.38 14.75
C GLY A 347 -12.31 4.88 13.29
N PRO A 348 -13.25 4.04 12.83
CA PRO A 348 -14.36 3.48 13.59
C PRO A 348 -13.89 2.43 14.61
N GLY A 349 -14.70 2.19 15.63
CA GLY A 349 -14.43 1.23 16.69
C GLY A 349 -15.29 1.52 17.92
N SER A 350 -15.26 0.62 18.90
CA SER A 350 -15.96 0.83 20.16
C SER A 350 -15.42 2.08 20.85
N LEU A 351 -16.32 3.01 21.19
CA LEU A 351 -15.93 4.30 21.76
C LEU A 351 -15.07 4.12 23.01
N PHE A 352 -15.55 3.30 23.95
CA PHE A 352 -14.90 3.12 25.25
C PHE A 352 -13.73 2.16 25.24
N THR A 353 -13.71 1.16 24.36
CA THR A 353 -12.71 0.08 24.40
C THR A 353 -11.69 0.12 23.26
N SER A 354 -11.93 0.91 22.21
CA SER A 354 -11.01 1.02 21.06
C SER A 354 -10.56 2.44 20.78
N VAL A 355 -11.45 3.43 20.88
CA VAL A 355 -11.15 4.82 20.52
C VAL A 355 -10.58 5.60 21.71
N LEU A 356 -11.36 5.73 22.78
CA LEU A 356 -10.96 6.49 23.96
C LEU A 356 -9.68 6.00 24.63
N PRO A 357 -9.37 4.68 24.70
CA PRO A 357 -8.13 4.22 25.33
C PRO A 357 -6.86 4.84 24.73
N ASN A 358 -6.82 5.06 23.41
CA ASN A 358 -5.72 5.78 22.77
C ASN A 358 -5.58 7.23 23.29
N LEU A 359 -6.70 7.93 23.50
CA LEU A 359 -6.75 9.31 23.97
C LEU A 359 -6.64 9.44 25.50
N LEU A 360 -6.69 8.33 26.24
CA LEU A 360 -6.43 8.31 27.66
C LEU A 360 -4.93 8.39 27.97
N VAL A 361 -4.06 8.00 27.03
CA VAL A 361 -2.62 8.26 27.11
C VAL A 361 -2.38 9.79 27.10
N PRO A 362 -1.81 10.39 28.17
CA PRO A 362 -1.75 11.84 28.32
C PRO A 362 -1.04 12.55 27.17
N ASP A 363 0.13 12.07 26.76
CA ASP A 363 0.92 12.75 25.72
C ASP A 363 0.22 12.68 24.36
N LEU A 364 -0.45 11.57 24.04
CA LEU A 364 -1.24 11.44 22.80
C LEU A 364 -2.42 12.40 22.80
N ARG A 365 -3.06 12.60 23.95
CA ARG A 365 -4.17 13.55 24.11
C ARG A 365 -3.71 14.98 23.88
N ILE A 366 -2.56 15.35 24.44
CA ILE A 366 -1.97 16.68 24.27
C ILE A 366 -1.60 16.88 22.80
N ALA A 367 -0.88 15.93 22.19
CA ALA A 367 -0.50 16.00 20.79
C ALA A 367 -1.73 16.07 19.85
N PHE A 368 -2.79 15.33 20.14
CA PHE A 368 -4.05 15.41 19.39
C PHE A 368 -4.76 16.77 19.56
N GLN A 369 -4.68 17.38 20.74
CA GLN A 369 -5.25 18.70 21.00
C GLN A 369 -4.49 19.82 20.28
N GLU A 370 -3.17 19.73 20.27
CA GLU A 370 -2.26 20.71 19.65
C GLU A 370 -2.12 20.53 18.13
N SER A 371 -2.43 19.35 17.59
CA SER A 371 -2.30 19.08 16.15
C SER A 371 -3.16 20.02 15.31
N ALA A 372 -2.56 20.53 14.22
CA ALA A 372 -3.22 21.35 13.20
C ALA A 372 -3.95 20.51 12.14
N ALA A 373 -3.90 19.18 12.25
CA ALA A 373 -4.51 18.26 11.29
C ALA A 373 -6.04 18.43 11.18
N MET A 374 -6.56 18.19 9.97
CA MET A 374 -8.00 18.22 9.68
C MET A 374 -8.79 17.14 10.41
#